data_AF-A0A1G8IXP4-F1
#
_entry.id   AF-A0A1G8IXP4-F1
#
_cell.length_a   1.000
_cell.length_b   1.000
_cell.length_c   1.000
_cell.angle_alpha   90.00
_cell.angle_beta   90.00
_cell.angle_gamma   90.00
#
_symmetry.space_group_name_H-M   'P 1'
#
loop_
_entity.id
_entity.type
_entity.pdbx_description
1 polymer ?
#
loop_
_entity_poly.entity_id
_entity_poly.type
_entity_poly.pdbx_seq_one_letter_code
_entity_poly.pdbx_strand_id
1 'polypeptide(L)' 'MKRSKELVEKRKDFVIDYVKRNQDKQMKVIVTELTEMLFLSERTIYNIIVKA' A
#
# COMPACT_ATOMS: atom_id res chain seq x y z
N MET A 1 8.31 -1.94 22.56
CA MET A 1 8.28 -2.31 21.11
C MET A 1 7.01 -3.06 20.67
N LYS A 2 5.79 -2.63 21.08
CA LYS A 2 4.51 -3.13 20.49
C LYS A 2 3.98 -2.25 19.34
N ARG A 3 4.33 -0.96 19.32
CA ARG A 3 3.89 0.04 18.32
C ARG A 3 4.30 -0.25 16.87
N SER A 4 5.45 -0.90 16.66
CA SER A 4 5.96 -1.14 15.29
C SER A 4 5.09 -2.08 14.48
N LYS A 5 4.46 -3.08 15.11
CA LYS A 5 3.60 -4.04 14.40
C LYS A 5 2.27 -3.40 13.98
N GLU A 6 1.61 -2.66 14.87
CA GLU A 6 0.38 -1.95 14.54
C GLU A 6 0.56 -0.94 13.40
N LEU A 7 1.69 -0.21 13.40
CA LEU A 7 1.94 0.78 12.37
C LEU A 7 2.17 0.15 11.00
N VAL A 8 2.78 -1.04 10.97
CA VAL A 8 2.97 -1.81 9.74
C VAL A 8 1.64 -2.37 9.23
N GLU A 9 0.81 -2.93 10.10
CA GLU A 9 -0.51 -3.44 9.71
C GLU A 9 -1.43 -2.31 9.21
N LYS A 10 -1.48 -1.16 9.90
CA LYS A 10 -2.23 0.01 9.43
C LYS A 10 -1.80 0.49 8.04
N ARG A 11 -0.50 0.40 7.72
CA ARG A 11 0.01 0.75 6.39
C ARG A 11 -0.46 -0.25 5.33
N LYS A 12 -0.47 -1.54 5.65
CA LYS A 12 -1.00 -2.55 4.74
C LYS A 12 -2.49 -2.33 4.49
N ASP A 13 -3.26 -2.13 5.55
CA ASP A 13 -4.70 -1.87 5.47
C ASP A 13 -4.97 -0.65 4.59
N PHE A 14 -4.21 0.43 4.79
CA PHE A 14 -4.31 1.63 3.96
C PHE A 14 -4.04 1.34 2.48
N VAL A 15 -2.97 0.61 2.15
CA VAL A 15 -2.65 0.24 0.75
C VAL A 15 -3.79 -0.55 0.13
N ILE A 16 -4.31 -1.57 0.82
CA ILE A 16 -5.39 -2.43 0.30
C ILE A 16 -6.70 -1.66 0.12
N ASP A 17 -7.06 -0.81 1.08
CA ASP A 17 -8.25 0.02 1.01
C ASP A 17 -8.13 1.10 -0.08
N TYR A 18 -6.94 1.64 -0.31
CA TYR A 18 -6.69 2.58 -1.41
C TYR A 18 -6.82 1.89 -2.76
N VAL A 19 -6.25 0.70 -2.94
CA VAL A 19 -6.39 -0.10 -4.17
C VAL A 19 -7.85 -0.43 -4.45
N LYS A 20 -8.61 -0.87 -3.42
CA LYS A 20 -10.04 -1.19 -3.56
C LYS A 20 -10.89 0.01 -3.96
N ARG A 21 -10.61 1.19 -3.41
CA ARG A 21 -11.35 2.42 -3.73
C ARG A 21 -11.03 3.00 -5.11
N ASN A 22 -9.89 2.65 -5.68
CA ASN A 22 -9.41 3.17 -6.96
C ASN A 22 -9.31 2.06 -8.03
N GLN A 23 -10.14 1.00 -7.94
CA GLN A 23 -10.08 -0.14 -8.88
C GLN A 23 -10.35 0.25 -10.34
N ASP A 24 -10.96 1.40 -10.57
CA ASP A 24 -11.17 2.02 -11.88
C ASP A 24 -9.87 2.57 -12.51
N LYS A 25 -8.86 2.88 -11.70
CA LYS A 25 -7.56 3.35 -12.18
C LYS A 25 -6.67 2.19 -12.62
N GLN A 26 -5.74 2.47 -13.52
CA GLN A 26 -4.68 1.51 -13.85
C GLN A 26 -3.79 1.24 -12.65
N MET A 27 -3.44 -0.04 -12.42
CA MET A 27 -2.58 -0.46 -11.31
C MET A 27 -1.28 0.33 -11.22
N LYS A 28 -0.65 0.65 -12.36
CA LYS A 28 0.58 1.44 -12.39
C LYS A 28 0.41 2.82 -11.74
N VAL A 29 -0.71 3.50 -12.02
CA VAL A 29 -1.02 4.81 -11.44
C VAL A 29 -1.21 4.69 -9.93
N ILE A 30 -1.98 3.69 -9.48
CA ILE A 30 -2.22 3.42 -8.06
C ILE A 30 -0.89 3.15 -7.32
N VAL A 31 0.00 2.36 -7.90
CA VAL A 31 1.30 2.03 -7.32
C VAL A 31 2.20 3.27 -7.22
N THR A 32 2.23 4.13 -8.23
CA THR A 32 2.99 5.38 -8.19
C THR A 32 2.45 6.32 -7.10
N GLU A 33 1.13 6.54 -7.04
CA GLU A 33 0.49 7.36 -6.00
C GLU A 33 0.82 6.84 -4.58
N LEU A 34 0.73 5.53 -4.35
CA LEU A 34 1.06 4.91 -3.07
C LEU A 34 2.54 5.00 -2.71
N THR A 35 3.43 4.88 -3.69
CA THR A 35 4.88 5.02 -3.53
C THR A 35 5.21 6.43 -3.03
N GLU A 36 4.60 7.45 -3.64
CA GLU A 36 4.77 8.85 -3.25
C GLU A 36 4.15 9.17 -1.88
N MET A 37 2.93 8.70 -1.61
CA MET A 37 2.23 8.96 -0.35
C MET A 37 2.89 8.29 0.86
N LEU A 38 3.36 7.06 0.69
CA LEU A 38 3.90 6.25 1.80
C LEU A 38 5.42 6.30 1.89
N PHE A 39 6.09 6.91 0.91
CA PHE A 39 7.54 6.90 0.75
C PHE A 39 8.12 5.48 0.77
N LEU A 40 7.42 4.55 0.11
CA LEU A 40 7.81 3.15 -0.02
C LEU A 40 8.20 2.86 -1.45
N SER A 41 9.05 1.86 -1.68
CA SER A 41 9.37 1.43 -3.04
C SER A 41 8.17 0.72 -3.69
N GLU A 42 8.06 0.82 -5.02
CA GLU A 42 7.05 0.09 -5.78
C GLU A 42 7.06 -1.41 -5.45
N ARG A 43 8.26 -2.00 -5.33
CA ARG A 43 8.44 -3.41 -4.92
C ARG A 43 7.77 -3.70 -3.58
N THR A 44 7.83 -2.78 -2.62
CA THR A 44 7.19 -2.93 -1.32
C THR A 44 5.67 -2.85 -1.45
N ILE A 45 5.15 -1.92 -2.25
CA ILE A 45 3.71 -1.80 -2.53
C ILE A 45 3.19 -3.07 -3.20
N TYR A 46 3.86 -3.57 -4.24
CA TYR A 46 3.50 -4.84 -4.88
C TYR A 46 3.55 -6.02 -3.91
N ASN A 47 4.57 -6.10 -3.06
CA ASN A 47 4.64 -7.14 -2.03
C ASN A 47 3.46 -7.07 -1.04
N ILE A 48 2.98 -5.88 -0.70
CA ILE A 48 1.80 -5.71 0.15
C ILE A 48 0.55 -6.18 -0.58
N ILE A 49 0.36 -5.76 -1.84
CA ILE A 49 -0.82 -6.11 -2.65
C ILE A 49 -0.91 -7.62 -2.92
N VAL A 50 0.22 -8.27 -3.21
CA VAL A 50 0.26 -9.70 -3.57
C VAL A 50 0.16 -10.62 -2.34
N LYS A 51 0.60 -10.15 -1.17
CA LYS A 51 0.63 -10.95 0.08
C LYS A 51 -0.50 -10.63 1.06
N ALA A 52 -1.38 -9.68 0.72
CA ALA A 52 -2.61 -9.39 1.45
C ALA A 52 -3.72 -10.34 1.02
#